data_AF-A0A133VSI0-F1
#
_entry.id   AF-A0A133VSI0-F1
#
_cell.length_a   1.000
_cell.length_b   1.000
_cell.length_c   1.000
_cell.angle_alpha   90.00
_cell.angle_beta   90.00
_cell.angle_gamma   90.00
#
_symmetry.space_group_name_H-M   'P 1'
#
loop_
_entity.id
_entity.type
_entity.pdbx_description
1 polymer ?
#
loop_
_entity_poly.entity_id
_entity_poly.type
_entity_poly.pdbx_seq_one_letter_code
_entity_poly.pdbx_strand_id
1 'polypeptide(L)'
;MDERSFRSKLYVLEPIIQRLPEVSVPKRHIGFKEKLMWSGIALIIFLIMTQVPLYGMTAQAQNWFGSLRYVLASRAGTLMQLGIGPIVTAGIVMQLLVGAKIINLDLSHPRDKALFTGTQKILAVLVGIFQASAFVMA
;
A
#
# COMPACT_ATOMS: atom_id res chain seq x y z
N MET A 1 13.67 34.64 -14.09
CA MET A 1 14.20 33.27 -14.35
C MET A 1 12.99 32.35 -14.38
N ASP A 2 12.82 31.60 -15.47
CA ASP A 2 11.53 31.09 -15.93
C ASP A 2 11.04 29.86 -15.13
N GLU A 3 10.15 30.09 -14.14
CA GLU A 3 9.61 29.09 -13.19
C GLU A 3 8.52 28.16 -13.79
N ARG A 4 8.71 27.64 -15.01
CA ARG A 4 7.67 26.83 -15.69
C ARG A 4 8.05 25.43 -16.19
N SER A 5 9.26 24.92 -15.91
CA SER A 5 9.78 23.77 -16.68
C SER A 5 9.73 22.35 -16.08
N PHE A 6 9.31 22.11 -14.82
CA PHE A 6 9.38 20.74 -14.24
C PHE A 6 8.13 20.29 -13.46
N ARG A 7 6.92 20.56 -13.97
CA ARG A 7 5.74 19.85 -13.43
C ARG A 7 5.81 18.39 -13.86
N SER A 8 6.09 17.50 -12.91
CA SER A 8 6.04 16.06 -13.11
C SER A 8 4.69 15.66 -13.73
N LYS A 9 4.70 14.74 -14.71
CA LYS A 9 3.45 14.29 -15.39
C LYS A 9 2.43 13.66 -14.41
N LEU A 10 2.84 13.35 -13.19
CA LEU A 10 2.01 12.89 -12.08
C LEU A 10 0.99 13.90 -11.57
N TYR A 11 1.16 15.20 -11.83
CA TYR A 11 0.15 16.20 -11.49
C TYR A 11 -1.19 15.95 -12.20
N VAL A 12 -1.21 15.18 -13.29
CA VAL A 12 -2.44 14.74 -13.96
C VAL A 12 -3.26 13.78 -13.08
N LEU A 13 -2.63 13.09 -12.13
CA LEU A 13 -3.31 12.19 -11.19
C LEU A 13 -3.83 12.92 -9.94
N GLU A 14 -3.49 14.19 -9.73
CA GLU A 14 -3.96 15.02 -8.61
C GLU A 14 -5.49 14.99 -8.40
N PRO A 15 -6.36 15.10 -9.43
CA PRO A 15 -7.81 15.00 -9.24
C PRO A 15 -8.30 13.61 -8.81
N ILE A 16 -7.57 12.54 -9.15
CA ILE A 16 -7.89 11.17 -8.73
C ILE A 16 -7.43 10.96 -7.29
N ILE A 17 -6.24 11.44 -6.95
CA ILE A 17 -5.66 11.34 -5.61
C ILE A 17 -6.55 12.04 -4.57
N GLN A 18 -7.08 13.23 -4.89
CA GLN A 18 -7.98 13.96 -3.99
C GLN A 18 -9.32 13.26 -3.72
N ARG A 19 -9.74 12.33 -4.59
CA ARG A 19 -10.97 11.54 -4.40
C ARG A 19 -10.75 10.25 -3.62
N LEU A 20 -9.50 9.86 -3.38
CA LEU A 20 -9.22 8.64 -2.62
C LEU A 20 -9.59 8.83 -1.15
N PRO A 21 -10.20 7.82 -0.52
CA PRO A 21 -10.49 7.90 0.90
C PRO A 21 -9.17 7.97 1.68
N GLU A 22 -8.96 9.01 2.48
CA GLU A 22 -7.78 9.19 3.32
C GLU A 22 -8.18 9.30 4.79
N VAL A 23 -7.35 8.73 5.67
CA VAL A 23 -7.57 8.83 7.11
C VAL A 23 -7.01 10.17 7.58
N SER A 24 -7.88 11.00 8.15
CA SER A 24 -7.49 12.33 8.64
C SER A 24 -6.53 12.21 9.83
N VAL A 25 -5.48 13.03 9.84
CA VAL A 25 -4.57 13.11 10.97
C VAL A 25 -5.31 13.69 12.19
N PRO A 26 -5.13 13.12 13.40
CA PRO A 26 -5.78 13.62 14.61
C PRO A 26 -5.44 15.10 14.88
N LYS A 27 -6.47 15.93 15.11
CA LYS A 27 -6.32 17.36 15.43
C LYS A 27 -5.87 17.62 16.89
N ARG A 28 -5.97 16.61 17.75
CA ARG A 28 -5.64 16.66 19.18
C ARG A 28 -4.41 15.81 19.46
N HIS A 29 -3.64 16.18 20.49
CA HIS A 29 -2.61 15.32 21.02
C HIS A 29 -3.20 14.00 21.54
N ILE A 30 -2.68 12.88 21.05
CA ILE A 30 -3.09 11.52 21.45
C ILE A 30 -2.09 11.00 22.50
N GLY A 31 -2.59 10.67 23.68
CA GLY A 31 -1.78 10.07 24.76
C GLY A 31 -1.27 8.67 24.42
N PHE A 32 -0.19 8.23 25.06
CA PHE A 32 0.44 6.94 24.79
C PHE A 32 -0.50 5.75 24.92
N LYS A 33 -1.34 5.71 25.98
CA LYS A 33 -2.32 4.63 26.21
C LYS A 33 -3.31 4.49 25.06
N GLU A 34 -3.76 5.61 24.48
CA GLU A 34 -4.68 5.62 23.35
C GLU A 34 -4.00 5.09 22.08
N LYS A 35 -2.75 5.48 21.79
CA LYS A 35 -1.97 4.91 20.68
C LYS A 35 -1.76 3.40 20.81
N LEU A 36 -1.46 2.94 22.03
CA LEU A 36 -1.28 1.52 22.32
C LEU A 36 -2.58 0.74 22.11
N MET A 37 -3.71 1.29 22.56
CA MET A 37 -5.04 0.71 22.35
C MET A 37 -5.37 0.58 20.86
N TRP A 38 -5.18 1.64 20.07
CA TRP A 38 -5.41 1.60 18.62
C TRP A 38 -4.50 0.59 17.90
N SER A 39 -3.23 0.49 18.31
CA SER A 39 -2.29 -0.50 17.76
C SER A 39 -2.72 -1.93 18.11
N GLY A 40 -3.19 -2.14 19.35
CA GLY A 40 -3.73 -3.43 19.79
C GLY A 40 -4.98 -3.84 19.01
N ILE A 41 -5.89 -2.90 18.75
CA ILE A 41 -7.09 -3.15 17.93
C ILE A 41 -6.69 -3.55 16.51
N ALA A 42 -5.78 -2.82 15.88
CA ALA A 42 -5.30 -3.14 14.53
C ALA A 42 -4.62 -4.52 14.48
N LEU A 43 -3.85 -4.87 15.51
CA LEU A 43 -3.23 -6.20 15.64
C LEU A 43 -4.26 -7.32 15.76
N ILE A 44 -5.30 -7.13 16.57
CA ILE A 44 -6.38 -8.12 16.72
C ILE A 44 -7.09 -8.35 15.38
N ILE A 45 -7.43 -7.28 14.66
CA ILE A 45 -8.04 -7.37 13.33
C ILE A 45 -7.14 -8.16 12.38
N PHE A 46 -5.84 -7.84 12.35
CA PHE A 46 -4.87 -8.58 11.55
C PHE A 46 -4.87 -10.08 11.90
N LEU A 47 -4.79 -10.42 13.19
CA LEU A 47 -4.79 -11.83 13.61
C LEU A 47 -6.07 -12.56 13.20
N ILE A 48 -7.24 -11.94 13.35
CA ILE A 48 -8.52 -12.50 12.89
C ILE A 48 -8.46 -12.76 11.38
N MET A 49 -8.05 -11.77 10.58
CA MET A 49 -7.94 -11.91 9.13
C MET A 49 -6.98 -13.03 8.70
N THR A 50 -5.92 -13.29 9.49
CA THR A 50 -5.00 -14.41 9.23
C THR A 50 -5.59 -15.79 9.56
N GLN A 51 -6.69 -15.89 10.30
CA GLN A 51 -7.32 -17.18 10.60
C GLN A 51 -8.57 -17.45 9.75
N VAL A 52 -9.21 -16.39 9.21
CA VAL A 52 -10.41 -16.54 8.37
C VAL A 52 -10.01 -17.08 6.98
N PRO A 53 -10.48 -18.28 6.59
CA PRO A 53 -10.15 -18.86 5.29
C PRO A 53 -10.84 -18.11 4.15
N LEU A 54 -10.19 -18.04 3.00
CA LEU A 54 -10.79 -17.45 1.80
C LEU A 54 -11.90 -18.35 1.26
N TYR A 55 -13.06 -17.76 0.98
CA TYR A 55 -14.20 -18.50 0.41
C TYR A 55 -13.87 -19.05 -0.99
N GLY A 56 -14.31 -20.27 -1.30
CA GLY A 56 -14.16 -20.89 -2.62
C GLY A 56 -12.81 -21.55 -2.89
N MET A 57 -11.96 -21.69 -1.87
CA MET A 57 -10.62 -22.27 -2.01
C MET A 57 -10.57 -23.73 -1.57
N THR A 58 -9.91 -24.56 -2.37
CA THR A 58 -9.63 -25.96 -2.04
C THR A 58 -8.39 -26.09 -1.14
N ALA A 59 -8.31 -27.16 -0.33
CA ALA A 59 -7.25 -27.39 0.66
C ALA A 59 -5.79 -27.34 0.10
N GLN A 60 -5.61 -27.48 -1.21
CA GLN A 60 -4.37 -27.15 -1.92
C GLN A 60 -4.22 -25.63 -2.12
N ALA A 61 -4.10 -24.85 -1.04
CA ALA A 61 -3.58 -23.49 -1.17
C ALA A 61 -2.08 -23.62 -1.52
N GLN A 62 -1.73 -23.53 -2.80
CA GLN A 62 -0.33 -23.63 -3.24
C GLN A 62 0.51 -22.56 -2.52
N ASN A 63 1.63 -23.00 -1.93
CA ASN A 63 2.55 -22.13 -1.18
C ASN A 63 3.51 -21.39 -2.11
N TRP A 64 2.98 -20.59 -3.03
CA TRP A 64 3.76 -19.80 -4.00
C TRP A 64 4.83 -18.91 -3.36
N PHE A 65 4.54 -18.30 -2.20
CA PHE A 65 5.44 -17.36 -1.55
C PHE A 65 6.51 -17.99 -0.64
N GLY A 66 6.40 -19.27 -0.29
CA GLY A 66 7.35 -19.94 0.63
C GLY A 66 7.70 -19.08 1.87
N SER A 67 9.00 -18.86 2.09
CA SER A 67 9.53 -18.06 3.20
C SER A 67 9.29 -16.55 3.07
N LEU A 68 8.98 -16.02 1.88
CA LEU A 68 8.70 -14.58 1.70
C LEU A 68 7.46 -14.14 2.49
N ARG A 69 6.61 -15.10 2.88
CA ARG A 69 5.41 -14.82 3.65
C ARG A 69 5.63 -14.11 4.98
N TYR A 70 6.76 -14.38 5.64
CA TYR A 70 7.09 -13.73 6.90
C TYR A 70 7.32 -12.24 6.70
N VAL A 71 8.00 -11.86 5.61
CA VAL A 71 8.25 -10.46 5.24
C VAL A 71 6.96 -9.79 4.75
N LEU A 72 6.17 -10.52 3.96
CA LEU A 72 4.91 -10.02 3.42
C LEU A 72 3.77 -10.03 4.43
N ALA A 73 3.99 -10.50 5.66
CA ALA A 73 2.94 -10.67 6.68
C ALA A 73 1.69 -11.37 6.12
N SER A 74 1.92 -12.40 5.29
CA SER A 74 0.88 -13.09 4.52
C SER A 74 0.67 -14.53 5.00
N ARG A 75 -0.52 -15.08 4.79
CA ARG A 75 -0.84 -16.46 5.15
C ARG A 75 -1.64 -17.16 4.07
N ALA A 76 -1.20 -18.37 3.68
CA ALA A 76 -1.88 -19.23 2.70
C ALA A 76 -3.35 -19.35 3.04
N GLY A 77 -4.16 -19.08 2.04
CA GLY A 77 -5.54 -19.40 2.06
C GLY A 77 -6.36 -18.69 3.11
N THR A 78 -6.02 -17.45 3.40
CA THR A 78 -6.81 -16.60 4.30
C THR A 78 -7.06 -15.25 3.64
N LEU A 79 -7.80 -14.38 4.31
CA LEU A 79 -7.97 -13.00 3.86
C LEU A 79 -6.62 -12.25 3.71
N MET A 80 -5.56 -12.75 4.36
CA MET A 80 -4.20 -12.22 4.27
C MET A 80 -3.32 -12.96 3.24
N GLN A 81 -3.90 -13.58 2.21
CA GLN A 81 -3.16 -14.33 1.17
C GLN A 81 -2.01 -13.54 0.54
N LEU A 82 -2.25 -12.28 0.17
CA LEU A 82 -1.27 -11.38 -0.45
C LEU A 82 -0.49 -10.53 0.58
N GLY A 83 -0.98 -10.48 1.82
CA GLY A 83 -0.39 -9.70 2.90
C GLY A 83 -0.18 -8.22 2.54
N ILE A 84 0.98 -7.67 2.92
CA ILE A 84 1.42 -6.31 2.57
C ILE A 84 2.09 -6.21 1.19
N GLY A 85 2.18 -7.32 0.44
CA GLY A 85 2.89 -7.42 -0.82
C GLY A 85 2.56 -6.33 -1.84
N PRO A 86 1.27 -6.04 -2.11
CA PRO A 86 0.90 -4.98 -3.04
C PRO A 86 1.41 -3.59 -2.62
N ILE A 87 1.38 -3.29 -1.33
CA ILE A 87 1.80 -1.99 -0.77
C ILE A 87 3.32 -1.84 -0.88
N VAL A 88 4.06 -2.87 -0.50
CA VAL A 88 5.53 -2.88 -0.58
C VAL A 88 5.99 -2.80 -2.03
N THR A 89 5.35 -3.57 -2.93
CA THR A 89 5.68 -3.57 -4.36
C THR A 89 5.46 -2.20 -4.98
N ALA A 90 4.31 -1.56 -4.72
CA ALA A 90 4.02 -0.22 -5.20
C ALA A 90 5.02 0.81 -4.65
N GLY A 91 5.40 0.69 -3.37
CA GLY A 91 6.44 1.52 -2.75
C GLY A 91 7.79 1.38 -3.45
N ILE A 92 8.26 0.15 -3.68
CA ILE A 92 9.52 -0.12 -4.38
C ILE A 92 9.51 0.47 -5.80
N VAL A 93 8.44 0.26 -6.56
CA VAL A 93 8.32 0.83 -7.92
C VAL A 93 8.38 2.35 -7.88
N MET A 94 7.62 3.00 -7.00
CA MET A 94 7.64 4.46 -6.88
C MET A 94 9.00 4.98 -6.41
N GLN A 95 9.65 4.32 -5.45
CA GLN A 95 10.99 4.66 -4.97
C GLN A 95 12.04 4.54 -6.07
N LEU A 96 11.97 3.50 -6.91
CA LEU A 96 12.86 3.33 -8.05
C LEU A 96 12.65 4.41 -9.12
N LEU A 97 11.41 4.76 -9.44
CA LEU A 97 11.09 5.78 -10.44
C LEU A 97 11.55 7.19 -10.01
N VAL A 98 11.39 7.53 -8.73
CA VAL A 98 11.87 8.80 -8.17
C VAL A 98 13.39 8.79 -8.00
N GLY A 99 13.95 7.68 -7.47
CA GLY A 99 15.39 7.52 -7.25
C GLY A 99 16.20 7.55 -8.55
N ALA A 100 15.67 6.96 -9.63
CA ALA A 100 16.27 7.02 -10.96
C ALA A 100 16.04 8.36 -11.69
N LYS A 101 15.38 9.34 -11.06
CA LYS A 101 15.00 10.65 -11.63
C LYS A 101 14.18 10.56 -12.92
N ILE A 102 13.53 9.42 -13.16
CA ILE A 102 12.53 9.26 -14.24
C ILE A 102 11.32 10.14 -13.90
N ILE A 103 10.98 10.19 -12.62
CA ILE A 103 9.97 11.08 -12.04
C ILE A 103 10.68 12.08 -11.13
N ASN A 104 10.65 13.35 -11.52
CA ASN A 104 11.19 14.43 -10.70
C ASN A 104 10.14 14.86 -9.67
N LEU A 105 10.24 14.32 -8.46
CA LEU A 105 9.48 14.76 -7.28
C LEU A 105 10.48 15.13 -6.18
N ASP A 106 10.30 16.29 -5.56
CA ASP A 106 11.08 16.67 -4.39
C ASP A 106 10.32 16.31 -3.11
N LEU A 107 10.75 15.23 -2.45
CA LEU A 107 10.12 14.74 -1.22
C LEU A 107 10.31 15.67 -0.01
N SER A 108 11.11 16.73 -0.14
CA SER A 108 11.20 17.83 0.83
C SER A 108 9.98 18.74 0.77
N HIS A 109 9.34 18.85 -0.39
CA HIS A 109 8.15 19.66 -0.59
C HIS A 109 6.89 18.89 -0.16
N PRO A 110 6.04 19.45 0.73
CA PRO A 110 4.84 18.78 1.22
C PRO A 110 3.89 18.33 0.11
N ARG A 111 3.79 19.10 -0.98
CA ARG A 111 2.90 18.81 -2.12
C ARG A 111 3.37 17.60 -2.92
N ASP A 112 4.66 17.52 -3.23
CA ASP A 112 5.25 16.40 -3.95
C ASP A 112 5.24 15.12 -3.10
N LYS A 113 5.43 15.24 -1.78
CA LYS A 113 5.26 14.13 -0.82
C LYS A 113 3.82 13.61 -0.80
N ALA A 114 2.82 14.49 -0.86
CA ALA A 114 1.42 14.12 -0.97
C ALA A 114 1.13 13.39 -2.29
N LEU A 115 1.66 13.89 -3.42
CA LEU A 115 1.53 13.23 -4.72
C LEU A 115 2.19 11.85 -4.76
N PHE A 116 3.39 11.72 -4.18
CA PHE A 116 4.09 10.44 -4.06
C PHE A 116 3.24 9.44 -3.28
N THR A 117 2.74 9.85 -2.10
CA THR A 117 1.94 8.99 -1.21
C THR A 117 0.60 8.60 -1.86
N GLY A 118 -0.09 9.57 -2.48
CA GLY A 118 -1.34 9.34 -3.18
C GLY A 118 -1.18 8.40 -4.37
N THR A 119 -0.16 8.61 -5.20
CA THR A 119 0.12 7.74 -6.36
C THR A 119 0.52 6.34 -5.91
N GLN A 120 1.37 6.21 -4.89
CA GLN A 120 1.75 4.91 -4.33
C GLN A 120 0.52 4.14 -3.85
N LYS A 121 -0.45 4.82 -3.24
CA LYS A 121 -1.70 4.20 -2.79
C LYS A 121 -2.54 3.68 -3.95
N ILE A 122 -2.69 4.45 -5.03
CA ILE A 122 -3.39 4.00 -6.25
C ILE A 122 -2.68 2.77 -6.82
N LEU A 123 -1.36 2.86 -6.96
CA LEU A 123 -0.56 1.79 -7.50
C LEU A 123 -0.67 0.52 -6.62
N ALA A 124 -0.71 0.66 -5.30
CA ALA A 124 -0.88 -0.47 -4.39
C ALA A 124 -2.22 -1.20 -4.61
N VAL A 125 -3.31 -0.46 -4.86
CA VAL A 125 -4.62 -1.05 -5.19
C VAL A 125 -4.56 -1.78 -6.54
N LEU A 126 -3.97 -1.15 -7.56
CA LEU A 126 -3.82 -1.75 -8.89
C LEU A 126 -2.96 -3.01 -8.86
N VAL A 127 -1.82 -2.97 -8.17
CA VAL A 127 -0.96 -4.14 -7.95
C VAL A 127 -1.69 -5.22 -7.18
N GLY A 128 -2.51 -4.85 -6.18
CA GLY A 128 -3.33 -5.80 -5.43
C GLY A 128 -4.32 -6.55 -6.30
N ILE A 129 -5.05 -5.85 -7.16
CA ILE A 129 -5.98 -6.45 -8.13
C ILE A 129 -5.24 -7.31 -9.13
N PHE A 130 -4.11 -6.84 -9.65
CA PHE A 130 -3.27 -7.57 -10.60
C PHE A 130 -2.74 -8.87 -9.99
N GLN A 131 -2.13 -8.80 -8.80
CA GLN A 131 -1.61 -9.98 -8.09
C GLN A 131 -2.73 -10.96 -7.76
N ALA A 132 -3.87 -10.48 -7.25
CA ALA A 132 -5.02 -11.34 -6.95
C ALA A 132 -5.52 -12.07 -8.21
N SER A 133 -5.65 -11.37 -9.34
CA SER A 133 -6.09 -11.96 -10.60
C SER A 133 -5.09 -12.98 -11.13
N ALA A 134 -3.79 -12.66 -11.08
CA ALA A 134 -2.73 -13.58 -11.49
C ALA A 134 -2.71 -14.86 -10.62
N PHE A 135 -2.95 -14.73 -9.31
CA PHE A 135 -3.03 -15.87 -8.39
C PHE A 135 -4.23 -16.79 -8.64
N VAL A 136 -5.30 -16.28 -9.23
CA VAL A 136 -6.49 -17.09 -9.59
C VAL A 136 -6.30 -17.80 -10.92
N MET A 137 -5.54 -17.21 -11.84
CA MET A 137 -5.29 -17.76 -13.18
C MET A 137 -4.15 -18.80 -13.22
N ALA A 138 -3.25 -18.77 -12.22
CA ALA A 138 -2.09 -19.66 -12.11
C ALA A 138 -2.40 -20.91 -11.29
#